data_AF-R7BHR3-F1
#
_entry.id   AF-R7BHR3-F1
#
_cell.length_a   1.000
_cell.length_b   1.000
_cell.length_c   1.000
_cell.angle_alpha   90.00
_cell.angle_beta   90.00
_cell.angle_gamma   90.00
#
_symmetry.space_group_name_H-M   'P 1'
#
loop_
_entity.id
_entity.type
_entity.pdbx_description
1 polymer ?
#
loop_
_entity_poly.entity_id
_entity_poly.type
_entity_poly.pdbx_seq_one_letter_code
_entity_poly.pdbx_strand_id
1 'polypeptide(L)'
;MTKEEKQAKKLAKNEAKTEKKEAKAEKANAKYKAKAEKKHAKAYASFVKDTEKKNAKLQTKAQKDGKEFIPIAIPDADEFQSKKEIKAAKATTKAYGKYVKKLEKKNSKAEKKCAKKGKPFVPVQIPTEEEFANSSTGSQNKAGKIILMIILLLLIWFLIYFIIMYINTAYVSPVVEETTVAEESKAPAVYDLYSNPHEITTTPDYSVDEAKRLLKQTIHDNWKQIGYSSDVSSSAISFNNSVKTVNGADCYMFTCSGKQYAVAVKLSAVYVVNNGEYTPLSFANTEILFD
;
A
#
# COMPACT_ATOMS: atom_id res chain seq x y z
N MET A 1 -11.16 -14.92 -48.78
CA MET A 1 -10.25 -15.34 -47.71
C MET A 1 -10.55 -16.79 -47.35
N THR A 2 -9.66 -17.70 -47.72
CA THR A 2 -9.84 -19.15 -47.53
C THR A 2 -9.66 -19.54 -46.06
N LYS A 3 -10.10 -20.74 -45.70
CA LYS A 3 -10.06 -21.25 -44.31
C LYS A 3 -8.61 -21.31 -43.77
N GLU A 4 -7.66 -21.57 -44.65
CA GLU A 4 -6.22 -21.64 -44.36
C GLU A 4 -5.62 -20.26 -44.07
N GLU A 5 -5.95 -19.23 -44.85
CA GLU A 5 -5.51 -17.85 -44.58
C GLU A 5 -6.00 -17.33 -43.22
N LYS A 6 -7.22 -17.71 -42.80
CA LYS A 6 -7.75 -17.35 -41.49
C LYS A 6 -7.04 -18.07 -40.34
N GLN A 7 -6.60 -19.31 -40.53
CA GLN A 7 -5.84 -20.06 -39.53
C GLN A 7 -4.42 -19.52 -39.38
N ALA A 8 -3.72 -19.27 -40.49
CA ALA A 8 -2.37 -18.68 -40.48
C ALA A 8 -2.35 -17.30 -39.81
N LYS A 9 -3.34 -16.43 -40.11
CA LYS A 9 -3.47 -15.11 -39.46
C LYS A 9 -3.77 -15.21 -37.95
N LYS A 10 -4.43 -16.28 -37.50
CA LYS A 10 -4.75 -16.52 -36.09
C LYS A 10 -3.54 -17.07 -35.32
N LEU A 11 -2.73 -17.93 -35.96
CA LEU A 11 -1.49 -18.45 -35.40
C LEU A 11 -0.45 -17.33 -35.21
N ALA A 12 -0.20 -16.54 -36.27
CA ALA A 12 0.71 -15.40 -36.22
C ALA A 12 0.28 -14.34 -35.18
N LYS A 13 -1.02 -14.11 -35.00
CA LYS A 13 -1.54 -13.21 -33.96
C LYS A 13 -1.36 -13.77 -32.54
N ASN A 14 -1.35 -15.09 -32.38
CA ASN A 14 -1.10 -15.74 -31.09
C ASN A 14 0.39 -15.74 -30.75
N GLU A 15 1.25 -16.03 -31.72
CA GLU A 15 2.72 -15.98 -31.56
C GLU A 15 3.21 -14.56 -31.25
N ALA A 16 2.72 -13.55 -31.98
CA ALA A 16 3.03 -12.15 -31.66
C ALA A 16 2.51 -11.71 -30.27
N LYS A 17 1.44 -12.34 -29.76
CA LYS A 17 0.94 -12.09 -28.39
C LYS A 17 1.78 -12.79 -27.33
N THR A 18 2.28 -13.99 -27.58
CA THR A 18 3.16 -14.72 -26.66
C THR A 18 4.52 -14.04 -26.58
N GLU A 19 5.13 -13.66 -27.70
CA GLU A 19 6.39 -12.91 -27.72
C GLU A 19 6.28 -11.57 -27.00
N LYS A 20 5.18 -10.81 -27.21
CA LYS A 20 4.95 -9.56 -26.49
C LYS A 20 4.73 -9.76 -24.99
N LYS A 21 4.24 -10.93 -24.58
CA LYS A 21 4.05 -11.28 -23.17
C LYS A 21 5.36 -11.73 -22.52
N GLU A 22 6.17 -12.49 -23.24
CA GLU A 22 7.50 -12.93 -22.82
C GLU A 22 8.47 -11.76 -22.72
N ALA A 23 8.52 -10.86 -23.70
CA ALA A 23 9.32 -9.65 -23.64
C ALA A 23 8.94 -8.73 -22.46
N LYS A 24 7.64 -8.67 -22.11
CA LYS A 24 7.18 -7.95 -20.90
C LYS A 24 7.61 -8.67 -19.62
N ALA A 25 7.58 -9.99 -19.59
CA ALA A 25 8.01 -10.79 -18.45
C ALA A 25 9.53 -10.69 -18.24
N GLU A 26 10.32 -10.70 -19.31
CA GLU A 26 11.76 -10.53 -19.27
C GLU A 26 12.16 -9.13 -18.78
N LYS A 27 11.52 -8.08 -19.31
CA LYS A 27 11.74 -6.71 -18.83
C LYS A 27 11.33 -6.52 -17.36
N ALA A 28 10.30 -7.23 -16.90
CA ALA A 28 9.94 -7.25 -15.49
C ALA A 28 11.01 -7.98 -14.66
N ASN A 29 11.46 -9.15 -15.08
CA ASN A 29 12.50 -9.93 -14.41
C ASN A 29 13.84 -9.18 -14.31
N ALA A 30 14.26 -8.50 -15.38
CA ALA A 30 15.45 -7.64 -15.36
C ALA A 30 15.32 -6.51 -14.32
N LYS A 31 14.16 -5.87 -14.21
CA LYS A 31 13.88 -4.86 -13.17
C LYS A 31 13.91 -5.46 -11.77
N TYR A 32 13.44 -6.69 -11.58
CA TYR A 32 13.52 -7.37 -10.29
C TYR A 32 14.96 -7.72 -9.91
N LYS A 33 15.76 -8.23 -10.85
CA LYS A 33 17.19 -8.53 -10.65
C LYS A 33 17.98 -7.28 -10.27
N ALA A 34 17.85 -6.19 -11.04
CA ALA A 34 18.51 -4.93 -10.72
C ALA A 34 18.12 -4.35 -9.35
N LYS A 35 16.86 -4.53 -8.93
CA LYS A 35 16.41 -4.15 -7.57
C LYS A 35 16.98 -5.05 -6.49
N ALA A 36 17.19 -6.34 -6.78
CA ALA A 36 17.82 -7.28 -5.85
C ALA A 36 19.31 -6.96 -5.67
N GLU A 37 20.05 -6.75 -6.76
CA GLU A 37 21.45 -6.34 -6.75
C GLU A 37 21.64 -5.02 -5.99
N LYS A 38 20.80 -4.01 -6.23
CA LYS A 38 20.87 -2.75 -5.48
C LYS A 38 20.62 -2.93 -3.98
N LYS A 39 19.78 -3.90 -3.58
CA LYS A 39 19.55 -4.21 -2.17
C LYS A 39 20.73 -4.95 -1.55
N HIS A 40 21.30 -5.89 -2.30
CA HIS A 40 22.46 -6.68 -1.88
C HIS A 40 23.70 -5.79 -1.73
N ALA A 41 23.99 -4.93 -2.71
CA ALA A 41 25.07 -3.94 -2.63
C ALA A 41 24.92 -2.98 -1.44
N LYS A 42 23.69 -2.52 -1.14
CA LYS A 42 23.43 -1.72 0.06
C LYS A 42 23.67 -2.51 1.35
N ALA A 43 23.24 -3.77 1.39
CA ALA A 43 23.46 -4.63 2.54
C ALA A 43 24.95 -4.90 2.77
N TYR A 44 25.73 -5.10 1.70
CA TYR A 44 27.17 -5.23 1.76
C TYR A 44 27.84 -3.97 2.30
N ALA A 45 27.51 -2.80 1.74
CA ALA A 45 28.07 -1.53 2.22
C ALA A 45 27.77 -1.26 3.70
N SER A 46 26.58 -1.62 4.19
CA SER A 46 26.26 -1.55 5.62
C SER A 46 27.08 -2.55 6.44
N PHE A 47 27.26 -3.78 5.95
CA PHE A 47 28.05 -4.79 6.62
C PHE A 47 29.53 -4.41 6.75
N VAL A 48 30.13 -3.87 5.69
CA VAL A 48 31.53 -3.37 5.69
C VAL A 48 31.70 -2.32 6.79
N LYS A 49 30.85 -1.27 6.78
CA LYS A 49 30.89 -0.20 7.78
C LYS A 49 30.72 -0.71 9.21
N ASP A 50 29.78 -1.63 9.44
CA ASP A 50 29.56 -2.21 10.76
C ASP A 50 30.74 -3.06 11.23
N THR A 51 31.41 -3.75 10.31
CA THR A 51 32.56 -4.62 10.59
C THR A 51 33.81 -3.80 10.86
N GLU A 52 34.08 -2.76 10.08
CA GLU A 52 35.15 -1.78 10.33
C GLU A 52 34.99 -1.11 11.69
N LYS A 53 33.76 -0.67 12.02
CA LYS A 53 33.46 -0.06 13.33
C LYS A 53 33.68 -1.03 14.49
N LYS A 54 33.41 -2.33 14.29
CA LYS A 54 33.72 -3.37 15.29
C LYS A 54 35.22 -3.61 15.40
N ASN A 55 35.93 -3.69 14.28
CA ASN A 55 37.37 -3.87 14.25
C ASN A 55 38.09 -2.72 14.97
N ALA A 56 37.70 -1.46 14.75
CA ALA A 56 38.25 -0.31 15.48
C ALA A 56 38.03 -0.40 17.01
N LYS A 57 36.84 -0.86 17.44
CA LYS A 57 36.54 -1.09 18.87
C LYS A 57 37.33 -2.25 19.46
N LEU A 58 37.56 -3.31 18.68
CA LEU A 58 38.34 -4.47 19.12
C LEU A 58 39.83 -4.16 19.17
N GLN A 59 40.34 -3.37 18.23
CA GLN A 59 41.72 -2.91 18.22
C GLN A 59 42.03 -2.03 19.44
N THR A 60 41.16 -1.07 19.75
CA THR A 60 41.32 -0.22 20.95
C THR A 60 41.21 -1.03 22.25
N LYS A 61 40.40 -2.09 22.31
CA LYS A 61 40.36 -3.01 23.46
C LYS A 61 41.60 -3.88 23.55
N ALA A 62 42.05 -4.45 22.43
CA ALA A 62 43.25 -5.28 22.37
C ALA A 62 44.51 -4.50 22.80
N GLN A 63 44.62 -3.23 22.38
CA GLN A 63 45.68 -2.31 22.84
C GLN A 63 45.62 -2.04 24.35
N LYS A 64 44.42 -1.88 24.93
CA LYS A 64 44.25 -1.69 26.38
C LYS A 64 44.57 -2.94 27.19
N ASP A 65 44.21 -4.11 26.66
CA ASP A 65 44.37 -5.40 27.33
C ASP A 65 45.76 -6.03 27.06
N GLY A 66 46.64 -5.38 26.31
CA GLY A 66 47.96 -5.90 25.93
C GLY A 66 47.91 -7.16 25.06
N LYS A 67 46.80 -7.38 24.33
CA LYS A 67 46.56 -8.54 23.48
C LYS A 67 46.78 -8.21 22.01
N GLU A 68 47.17 -9.22 21.25
CA GLU A 68 47.27 -9.11 19.80
C GLU A 68 45.88 -8.96 19.16
N PHE A 69 45.74 -7.98 18.26
CA PHE A 69 44.48 -7.71 17.58
C PHE A 69 44.36 -8.55 16.30
N ILE A 70 43.33 -9.39 16.24
CA ILE A 70 42.96 -10.12 15.02
C ILE A 70 41.73 -9.45 14.41
N PRO A 71 41.82 -8.85 13.20
CA PRO A 71 40.70 -8.20 12.56
C PRO A 71 39.66 -9.21 12.07
N ILE A 72 38.37 -8.86 12.19
CA ILE A 72 37.29 -9.60 11.55
C ILE A 72 37.41 -9.39 10.04
N ALA A 73 37.57 -10.50 9.30
CA ALA A 73 37.65 -10.50 7.85
C ALA A 73 36.31 -10.05 7.22
N ILE A 74 36.41 -9.21 6.19
CA ILE A 74 35.30 -8.76 5.38
C ILE A 74 35.36 -9.58 4.07
N PRO A 75 34.38 -10.46 3.80
CA PRO A 75 34.34 -11.21 2.55
C PRO A 75 34.10 -10.26 1.37
N ASP A 76 34.39 -10.72 0.16
CA ASP A 76 34.07 -9.99 -1.07
C ASP A 76 32.56 -9.84 -1.26
N ALA A 77 32.17 -8.85 -2.07
CA ALA A 77 30.77 -8.56 -2.32
C ALA A 77 30.02 -9.78 -2.88
N ASP A 78 30.63 -10.55 -3.78
CA ASP A 78 29.99 -11.71 -4.42
C ASP A 78 29.77 -12.88 -3.46
N GLU A 79 30.66 -13.04 -2.48
CA GLU A 79 30.55 -14.09 -1.45
C GLU A 79 29.70 -13.65 -0.25
N PHE A 80 29.40 -12.35 -0.14
CA PHE A 80 28.56 -11.83 0.91
C PHE A 80 27.12 -12.32 0.72
N GLN A 81 26.65 -13.13 1.65
CA GLN A 81 25.22 -13.42 1.78
C GLN A 81 24.65 -12.64 2.96
N SER A 82 23.61 -11.85 2.71
CA SER A 82 22.94 -11.16 3.79
C SER A 82 22.27 -12.16 4.74
N LYS A 83 22.12 -11.80 6.02
CA LYS A 83 21.40 -12.63 7.00
C LYS A 83 20.00 -13.04 6.52
N LYS A 84 19.35 -12.24 5.68
CA LYS A 84 18.04 -12.54 5.11
C LYS A 84 18.13 -13.61 4.03
N GLU A 85 19.12 -13.53 3.13
CA GLU A 85 19.36 -14.54 2.09
C GLU A 85 19.75 -15.88 2.71
N ILE A 86 20.64 -15.88 3.71
CA ILE A 86 20.99 -17.11 4.45
C ILE A 86 19.76 -17.75 5.09
N LYS A 87 18.88 -16.95 5.69
CA LYS A 87 17.61 -17.45 6.27
C LYS A 87 16.65 -17.97 5.20
N ALA A 88 16.56 -17.29 4.06
CA ALA A 88 15.72 -17.70 2.93
C ALA A 88 16.21 -19.02 2.32
N ALA A 89 17.52 -19.16 2.08
CA ALA A 89 18.14 -20.40 1.60
C ALA A 89 17.92 -21.56 2.59
N LYS A 90 18.04 -21.31 3.90
CA LYS A 90 17.71 -22.32 4.93
C LYS A 90 16.22 -22.68 4.97
N ALA A 91 15.34 -21.76 4.57
CA ALA A 91 13.90 -22.03 4.50
C ALA A 91 13.54 -22.82 3.23
N THR A 92 14.14 -22.50 2.08
CA THR A 92 13.93 -23.22 0.81
C THR A 92 14.45 -24.65 0.89
N THR A 93 15.66 -24.87 1.41
CA THR A 93 16.22 -26.22 1.66
C THR A 93 15.34 -27.04 2.61
N LYS A 94 14.83 -26.45 3.70
CA LYS A 94 13.85 -27.11 4.59
C LYS A 94 12.54 -27.46 3.87
N ALA A 95 12.03 -26.56 3.02
CA ALA A 95 10.81 -26.79 2.25
C ALA A 95 11.00 -27.91 1.22
N TYR A 96 12.15 -27.92 0.54
CA TYR A 96 12.56 -28.97 -0.38
C TYR A 96 12.66 -30.32 0.33
N GLY A 97 13.37 -30.41 1.45
CA GLY A 97 13.46 -31.66 2.23
C GLY A 97 12.10 -32.20 2.68
N LYS A 98 11.12 -31.33 2.99
CA LYS A 98 9.73 -31.75 3.27
C LYS A 98 9.01 -32.25 2.01
N TYR A 99 9.27 -31.65 0.85
CA TYR A 99 8.70 -32.05 -0.43
C TYR A 99 9.23 -33.41 -0.88
N VAL A 100 10.55 -33.62 -0.80
CA VAL A 100 11.22 -34.90 -1.07
C VAL A 100 10.62 -36.01 -0.22
N LYS A 101 10.54 -35.83 1.10
CA LYS A 101 9.92 -36.81 2.01
C LYS A 101 8.47 -37.14 1.66
N LYS A 102 7.69 -36.17 1.15
CA LYS A 102 6.31 -36.43 0.67
C LYS A 102 6.30 -37.24 -0.62
N LEU A 103 7.21 -36.95 -1.55
CA LEU A 103 7.34 -37.71 -2.80
C LEU A 103 7.80 -39.14 -2.53
N GLU A 104 8.81 -39.35 -1.70
CA GLU A 104 9.27 -40.67 -1.28
C GLU A 104 8.15 -41.48 -0.62
N LYS A 105 7.36 -40.85 0.27
CA LYS A 105 6.20 -41.51 0.90
C LYS A 105 5.10 -41.86 -0.11
N LYS A 106 4.91 -41.05 -1.16
CA LYS A 106 3.97 -41.36 -2.25
C LYS A 106 4.50 -42.49 -3.13
N ASN A 107 5.79 -42.45 -3.48
CA ASN A 107 6.47 -43.47 -4.27
C ASN A 107 6.46 -44.83 -3.55
N SER A 108 6.82 -44.89 -2.27
CA SER A 108 6.76 -46.15 -1.49
C SER A 108 5.35 -46.73 -1.38
N LYS A 109 4.32 -45.89 -1.27
CA LYS A 109 2.92 -46.34 -1.29
C LYS A 109 2.50 -46.85 -2.66
N ALA A 110 2.95 -46.19 -3.72
CA ALA A 110 2.66 -46.58 -5.10
C ALA A 110 3.40 -47.88 -5.46
N GLU A 111 4.65 -48.04 -5.06
CA GLU A 111 5.45 -49.26 -5.21
C GLU A 111 4.77 -50.45 -4.52
N LYS A 112 4.36 -50.32 -3.26
CA LYS A 112 3.60 -51.37 -2.54
C LYS A 112 2.27 -51.72 -3.21
N LYS A 113 1.61 -50.76 -3.88
CA LYS A 113 0.38 -51.00 -4.65
C LYS A 113 0.66 -51.65 -6.00
N CYS A 114 1.73 -51.26 -6.68
CA CYS A 114 2.16 -51.83 -7.95
C CYS A 114 2.64 -53.28 -7.77
N ALA A 115 3.41 -53.56 -6.71
CA ALA A 115 3.82 -54.90 -6.32
C ALA A 115 2.63 -55.83 -6.06
N LYS A 116 1.57 -55.34 -5.39
CA LYS A 116 0.32 -56.10 -5.19
C LYS A 116 -0.48 -56.32 -6.47
N LYS A 117 -0.31 -55.48 -7.48
CA LYS A 117 -1.06 -55.52 -8.75
C LYS A 117 -0.23 -56.07 -9.93
N GLY A 118 1.00 -56.54 -9.69
CA GLY A 118 1.90 -57.10 -10.70
C GLY A 118 2.35 -56.12 -11.79
N LYS A 119 2.22 -54.80 -11.58
CA LYS A 119 2.58 -53.77 -12.57
C LYS A 119 3.98 -53.21 -12.28
N PRO A 120 4.79 -52.90 -13.30
CA PRO A 120 6.06 -52.22 -13.09
C PRO A 120 5.84 -50.86 -12.45
N PHE A 121 6.61 -50.58 -11.39
CA PHE A 121 6.59 -49.30 -10.71
C PHE A 121 7.52 -48.32 -11.39
N VAL A 122 7.02 -47.13 -11.74
CA VAL A 122 7.85 -46.01 -12.21
C VAL A 122 7.86 -44.94 -11.12
N PRO A 123 9.01 -44.68 -10.48
CA PRO A 123 9.10 -43.68 -9.42
C PRO A 123 8.89 -42.28 -9.97
N VAL A 124 8.11 -41.46 -9.25
CA VAL A 124 8.01 -40.03 -9.55
C VAL A 124 9.39 -39.41 -9.31
N GLN A 125 9.98 -38.84 -10.35
CA GLN A 125 11.27 -38.17 -10.28
C GLN A 125 11.19 -36.99 -9.30
N ILE A 126 12.20 -36.88 -8.44
CA ILE A 126 12.33 -35.78 -7.50
C ILE A 126 12.97 -34.61 -8.28
N PRO A 127 12.26 -33.48 -8.48
CA PRO A 127 12.83 -32.27 -9.10
C PRO A 127 14.05 -31.81 -8.31
N THR A 128 15.04 -31.21 -8.97
CA THR A 128 16.22 -30.65 -8.29
C THR A 128 15.87 -29.43 -7.43
N GLU A 129 16.77 -29.01 -6.52
CA GLU A 129 16.50 -27.85 -5.63
C GLU A 129 16.25 -26.55 -6.41
N GLU A 130 16.96 -26.34 -7.52
CA GLU A 130 16.78 -25.17 -8.39
C GLU A 130 15.44 -25.24 -9.15
N GLU A 131 15.05 -26.41 -9.65
CA GLU A 131 13.75 -26.62 -10.30
C GLU A 131 12.59 -26.52 -9.30
N PHE A 132 12.79 -26.94 -8.05
CA PHE A 132 11.83 -26.73 -6.97
C PHE A 132 11.71 -25.25 -6.62
N ALA A 133 12.82 -24.51 -6.52
CA ALA A 133 12.80 -23.07 -6.27
C ALA A 133 12.07 -22.33 -7.43
N ASN A 134 12.37 -22.69 -8.67
CA ASN A 134 11.76 -22.10 -9.85
C ASN A 134 10.27 -22.47 -9.98
N SER A 135 9.87 -23.71 -9.69
CA SER A 135 8.46 -24.13 -9.69
C SER A 135 7.67 -23.63 -8.48
N SER A 136 8.35 -23.35 -7.35
CA SER A 136 7.73 -22.80 -6.15
C SER A 136 7.32 -21.33 -6.31
N THR A 137 7.88 -20.59 -7.29
CA THR A 137 7.36 -19.28 -7.69
C THR A 137 5.96 -19.37 -8.32
N GLY A 138 5.55 -20.56 -8.78
CA GLY A 138 4.22 -20.87 -9.30
C GLY A 138 3.21 -21.40 -8.27
N SER A 139 3.65 -21.76 -7.05
CA SER A 139 2.73 -22.09 -5.94
C SER A 139 2.19 -20.80 -5.33
N GLN A 140 1.41 -20.09 -6.14
CA GLN A 140 0.67 -18.90 -5.74
C GLN A 140 0.01 -19.13 -4.39
N ASN A 141 0.24 -18.19 -3.48
CA ASN A 141 -0.45 -18.04 -2.21
C ASN A 141 -1.93 -18.37 -2.37
N LYS A 142 -2.34 -19.61 -2.06
CA LYS A 142 -3.75 -20.01 -2.14
C LYS A 142 -4.62 -19.05 -1.33
N ALA A 143 -4.09 -18.60 -0.19
CA ALA A 143 -4.68 -17.56 0.64
C ALA A 143 -4.84 -16.22 -0.11
N GLY A 144 -3.80 -15.75 -0.81
CA GLY A 144 -3.87 -14.51 -1.58
C GLY A 144 -4.87 -14.58 -2.74
N LYS A 145 -5.01 -15.74 -3.38
CA LYS A 145 -5.99 -15.97 -4.46
C LYS A 145 -7.43 -16.00 -3.94
N ILE A 146 -7.64 -16.55 -2.74
CA ILE A 146 -8.93 -16.54 -2.03
C ILE A 146 -9.28 -15.11 -1.59
N ILE A 147 -8.32 -14.37 -1.01
CA ILE A 147 -8.51 -12.96 -0.63
C ILE A 147 -8.84 -12.10 -1.85
N LEU A 148 -8.15 -12.32 -2.98
CA LEU A 148 -8.45 -11.62 -4.24
C LEU A 148 -9.87 -11.93 -4.76
N MET A 149 -10.31 -13.19 -4.66
CA MET A 149 -11.68 -13.60 -5.03
C MET A 149 -12.74 -12.97 -4.13
N ILE A 150 -12.48 -12.88 -2.82
CA ILE A 150 -13.36 -12.20 -1.86
C ILE A 150 -13.47 -10.71 -2.17
N ILE A 151 -12.34 -10.04 -2.45
CA ILE A 151 -12.33 -8.62 -2.85
C ILE A 151 -13.10 -8.40 -4.16
N LEU A 152 -12.95 -9.30 -5.14
CA LEU A 152 -13.66 -9.22 -6.41
C LEU A 152 -15.18 -9.36 -6.22
N LEU A 153 -15.63 -10.29 -5.37
CA LEU A 153 -17.06 -10.45 -5.04
C LEU A 153 -17.62 -9.23 -4.31
N LEU A 154 -16.87 -8.62 -3.38
CA LEU A 154 -17.27 -7.39 -2.71
C LEU A 154 -17.40 -6.21 -3.69
N LEU A 155 -16.51 -6.09 -4.67
CA LEU A 155 -16.60 -5.07 -5.71
C LEU A 155 -17.83 -5.23 -6.60
N ILE A 156 -18.17 -6.47 -6.98
CA ILE A 156 -19.38 -6.75 -7.77
C ILE A 156 -20.63 -6.41 -6.96
N TRP A 157 -20.67 -6.78 -5.67
CA TRP A 157 -21.77 -6.43 -4.78
C TRP A 157 -21.92 -4.90 -4.63
N PHE A 158 -20.81 -4.18 -4.45
CA PHE A 158 -20.79 -2.72 -4.36
C PHE A 158 -21.28 -2.05 -5.66
N LEU A 159 -20.92 -2.61 -6.82
CA LEU A 159 -21.41 -2.12 -8.12
C LEU A 159 -22.92 -2.31 -8.27
N ILE A 160 -23.46 -3.47 -7.89
CA ILE A 160 -24.90 -3.75 -7.92
C ILE A 160 -25.64 -2.79 -6.97
N TYR A 161 -25.11 -2.56 -5.76
CA TYR A 161 -25.65 -1.58 -4.83
C TYR A 161 -25.71 -0.18 -5.44
N PHE A 162 -24.64 0.26 -6.10
CA PHE A 162 -24.61 1.57 -6.78
C PHE A 162 -25.61 1.67 -7.94
N ILE A 163 -25.79 0.59 -8.71
CA ILE A 163 -26.79 0.54 -9.79
C ILE A 163 -28.20 0.65 -9.22
N ILE A 164 -28.51 -0.08 -8.14
CA ILE A 164 -29.83 -0.01 -7.47
C ILE A 164 -30.05 1.37 -6.85
N MET A 165 -29.05 1.93 -6.19
CA MET A 165 -29.11 3.28 -5.62
C MET A 165 -29.35 4.32 -6.72
N TYR A 166 -28.60 4.23 -7.83
CA TYR A 166 -28.74 5.12 -8.98
C TYR A 166 -30.15 5.06 -9.61
N ILE A 167 -30.69 3.84 -9.80
CA ILE A 167 -32.05 3.65 -10.31
C ILE A 167 -33.09 4.23 -9.33
N ASN A 168 -32.93 4.03 -8.01
CA ASN A 168 -33.84 4.60 -7.02
C ASN A 168 -33.75 6.13 -6.92
N THR A 169 -32.57 6.73 -7.13
CA THR A 169 -32.41 8.20 -7.15
C THR A 169 -32.92 8.83 -8.44
N ALA A 170 -32.97 8.08 -9.54
CA ALA A 170 -33.56 8.53 -10.81
C ALA A 170 -35.10 8.45 -10.84
N TYR A 171 -35.72 7.82 -9.82
CA TYR A 171 -37.16 7.69 -9.65
C TYR A 171 -37.67 8.51 -8.45
N VAL A 172 -37.31 9.79 -8.40
CA VAL A 172 -38.06 10.78 -7.62
C VAL A 172 -38.89 11.59 -8.61
N SER A 173 -40.16 11.20 -8.75
CA SER A 173 -41.15 11.98 -9.49
C SER A 173 -41.22 13.40 -8.90
N PRO A 174 -41.21 14.47 -9.70
CA PRO A 174 -41.58 15.78 -9.20
C PRO A 174 -43.08 15.74 -8.92
N VAL A 175 -43.47 15.75 -7.65
CA VAL A 175 -44.84 16.14 -7.28
C VAL A 175 -44.92 17.64 -7.56
N VAL A 176 -45.65 17.95 -8.62
CA VAL A 176 -46.11 19.30 -8.94
C VAL A 176 -47.09 19.69 -7.84
N GLU A 177 -46.69 20.61 -6.97
CA GLU A 177 -47.66 21.45 -6.26
C GLU A 177 -47.72 22.79 -6.99
N GLU A 178 -48.84 23.00 -7.68
CA GLU A 178 -49.18 24.24 -8.33
C GLU A 178 -49.34 25.36 -7.29
N THR A 179 -48.73 26.48 -7.63
CA THR A 179 -48.84 27.75 -6.93
C THR A 179 -50.20 28.39 -7.22
N THR A 180 -51.01 28.65 -6.19
CA THR A 180 -51.88 29.83 -6.07
C THR A 180 -52.00 30.10 -4.57
N VAL A 181 -51.50 31.22 -4.04
CA VAL A 181 -52.22 32.49 -3.94
C VAL A 181 -51.19 33.63 -3.87
N ALA A 182 -51.47 34.68 -4.64
CA ALA A 182 -50.78 35.95 -4.58
C ALA A 182 -51.12 36.70 -3.28
N GLU A 183 -50.12 37.23 -2.58
CA GLU A 183 -50.30 38.48 -1.83
C GLU A 183 -48.96 39.17 -1.55
N GLU A 184 -48.96 40.45 -1.94
CA GLU A 184 -48.12 41.59 -1.57
C GLU A 184 -46.61 41.44 -1.30
N SER A 185 -45.89 42.18 -2.14
CA SER A 185 -44.56 42.70 -1.93
C SER A 185 -44.31 43.25 -0.53
N LYS A 186 -43.43 42.58 0.22
CA LYS A 186 -42.53 43.26 1.15
C LYS A 186 -41.11 42.75 0.89
N ALA A 187 -40.22 43.68 0.54
CA ALA A 187 -38.81 43.40 0.39
C ALA A 187 -38.30 42.69 1.66
N PRO A 188 -37.46 41.65 1.53
CA PRO A 188 -36.92 40.96 2.70
C PRO A 188 -36.16 41.98 3.56
N ALA A 189 -36.45 42.01 4.86
CA ALA A 189 -35.66 42.80 5.79
C ALA A 189 -34.21 42.32 5.72
N VAL A 190 -33.35 43.17 5.16
CA VAL A 190 -31.90 42.99 5.18
C VAL A 190 -31.48 43.22 6.63
N TYR A 191 -31.23 42.13 7.35
CA TYR A 191 -30.58 42.19 8.65
C TYR A 191 -29.08 42.23 8.41
N ASP A 192 -28.46 43.36 8.74
CA ASP A 192 -27.00 43.40 8.87
C ASP A 192 -26.59 42.45 10.00
N LEU A 193 -25.66 41.54 9.71
CA LEU A 193 -25.07 40.68 10.74
C LEU A 193 -24.49 41.57 11.83
N TYR A 194 -24.79 41.27 13.09
CA TYR A 194 -24.23 41.94 14.25
C TYR A 194 -22.69 42.02 14.14
N SER A 195 -22.19 43.21 13.82
CA SER A 195 -20.76 43.51 13.79
C SER A 195 -20.33 43.85 15.21
N ASN A 196 -19.78 42.86 15.91
CA ASN A 196 -19.21 43.06 17.24
C ASN A 196 -18.15 44.18 17.16
N PRO A 197 -18.33 45.33 17.84
CA PRO A 197 -17.44 46.49 17.72
C PRO A 197 -16.10 46.30 18.44
N HIS A 198 -15.91 45.17 19.10
CA HIS A 198 -14.62 44.74 19.59
C HIS A 198 -13.88 44.03 18.46
N GLU A 199 -12.73 44.57 18.04
CA GLU A 199 -11.78 43.78 17.26
C GLU A 199 -11.57 42.45 17.99
N ILE A 200 -11.87 41.33 17.32
CA ILE A 200 -11.62 39.99 17.85
C ILE A 200 -10.08 39.79 17.81
N THR A 201 -9.40 40.42 18.76
CA THR A 201 -7.94 40.45 18.91
C THR A 201 -7.44 39.36 19.85
N THR A 202 -8.30 38.44 20.28
CA THR A 202 -7.98 37.50 21.36
C THR A 202 -7.74 36.07 20.89
N THR A 203 -7.96 35.74 19.61
CA THR A 203 -7.59 34.42 19.10
C THR A 203 -6.17 34.48 18.52
N PRO A 204 -5.17 33.90 19.19
CA PRO A 204 -3.81 33.91 18.69
C PRO A 204 -3.73 33.17 17.35
N ASP A 205 -2.87 33.64 16.45
CA ASP A 205 -2.52 32.89 15.26
C ASP A 205 -1.66 31.70 15.69
N TYR A 206 -2.13 30.49 15.37
CA TYR A 206 -1.40 29.29 15.72
C TYR A 206 -0.37 28.94 14.66
N SER A 207 0.71 28.31 15.10
CA SER A 207 1.77 27.82 14.23
C SER A 207 1.28 26.69 13.32
N VAL A 208 2.00 26.49 12.21
CA VAL A 208 1.75 25.36 11.30
C VAL A 208 1.82 24.01 12.03
N ASP A 209 2.67 23.89 13.06
CA ASP A 209 2.83 22.66 13.83
C ASP A 209 1.61 22.37 14.72
N GLU A 210 1.01 23.40 15.32
CA GLU A 210 -0.24 23.28 16.08
C GLU A 210 -1.42 22.95 15.17
N ALA A 211 -1.52 23.62 14.02
CA ALA A 211 -2.52 23.31 13.00
C ALA A 211 -2.39 21.87 12.48
N LYS A 212 -1.16 21.37 12.34
CA LYS A 212 -0.88 19.98 11.97
C LYS A 212 -1.31 19.00 13.07
N ARG A 213 -1.14 19.35 14.35
CA ARG A 213 -1.62 18.52 15.48
C ARG A 213 -3.14 18.42 15.49
N LEU A 214 -3.83 19.55 15.34
CA LEU A 214 -5.30 19.56 15.22
C LEU A 214 -5.75 18.68 14.05
N LEU A 215 -5.14 18.85 12.87
CA LEU A 215 -5.48 18.06 11.69
C LEU A 215 -5.30 16.55 11.89
N LYS A 216 -4.25 16.12 12.61
CA LYS A 216 -4.07 14.69 12.94
C LYS A 216 -5.25 14.17 13.74
N GLN A 217 -5.68 14.91 14.76
CA GLN A 217 -6.80 14.53 15.60
C GLN A 217 -8.10 14.50 14.80
N THR A 218 -8.37 15.53 14.00
CA THR A 218 -9.56 15.57 13.15
C THR A 218 -9.59 14.41 12.16
N ILE A 219 -8.46 14.01 11.59
CA ILE A 219 -8.38 12.82 10.74
C ILE A 219 -8.62 11.54 11.54
N HIS A 220 -8.05 11.41 12.74
CA HIS A 220 -8.28 10.26 13.63
C HIS A 220 -9.76 10.08 13.98
N ASP A 221 -10.49 11.17 14.17
CA ASP A 221 -11.89 11.10 14.59
C ASP A 221 -12.81 10.88 13.39
N ASN A 222 -12.44 11.39 12.21
CA ASN A 222 -13.29 11.42 11.02
C ASN A 222 -12.80 10.53 9.87
N TRP A 223 -11.78 9.68 10.04
CA TRP A 223 -11.17 8.95 8.91
C TRP A 223 -12.18 8.17 8.07
N LYS A 224 -13.21 7.59 8.70
CA LYS A 224 -14.32 6.92 8.00
C LYS A 224 -15.15 7.89 7.16
N GLN A 225 -15.53 9.04 7.74
CA GLN A 225 -16.33 10.08 7.07
C GLN A 225 -15.56 10.75 5.93
N ILE A 226 -14.25 10.92 6.10
CA ILE A 226 -13.35 11.44 5.06
C ILE A 226 -13.20 10.44 3.89
N GLY A 227 -13.57 9.17 4.11
CA GLY A 227 -13.53 8.11 3.10
C GLY A 227 -12.23 7.31 3.08
N TYR A 228 -11.48 7.26 4.18
CA TYR A 228 -10.35 6.34 4.33
C TYR A 228 -10.80 4.94 4.76
N SER A 229 -10.06 3.93 4.32
CA SER A 229 -10.29 2.53 4.71
C SER A 229 -9.76 2.17 6.10
N SER A 230 -8.88 3.01 6.66
CA SER A 230 -8.26 2.86 7.97
C SER A 230 -7.87 4.23 8.50
N ASP A 231 -7.59 4.33 9.79
CA ASP A 231 -7.04 5.57 10.35
C ASP A 231 -5.67 5.88 9.73
N VAL A 232 -5.52 7.11 9.23
CA VAL A 232 -4.30 7.64 8.61
C VAL A 232 -3.74 8.85 9.35
N SER A 233 -4.25 9.17 10.54
CA SER A 233 -3.77 10.27 11.39
C SER A 233 -2.26 10.20 11.70
N SER A 234 -1.72 8.99 11.75
CA SER A 234 -0.29 8.70 11.96
C SER A 234 0.57 8.80 10.69
N SER A 235 -0.05 9.04 9.53
CA SER A 235 0.64 9.17 8.24
C SER A 235 1.42 10.49 8.14
N ALA A 236 2.30 10.57 7.14
CA ALA A 236 3.01 11.81 6.85
C ALA A 236 2.03 12.89 6.38
N ILE A 237 1.89 13.96 7.17
CA ILE A 237 1.15 15.17 6.81
C ILE A 237 2.16 16.24 6.40
N SER A 238 2.02 16.72 5.18
CA SER A 238 2.89 17.73 4.58
C SER A 238 2.17 19.07 4.50
N PHE A 239 2.82 20.13 4.95
CA PHE A 239 2.38 21.51 4.70
C PHE A 239 2.83 21.94 3.31
N ASN A 240 1.94 22.56 2.55
CA ASN A 240 2.21 22.96 1.16
C ASN A 240 2.87 24.34 1.04
N ASN A 241 3.36 24.95 2.14
CA ASN A 241 3.93 26.29 2.18
C ASN A 241 3.01 27.39 1.60
N SER A 242 1.69 27.20 1.73
CA SER A 242 0.70 28.13 1.22
C SER A 242 -0.42 28.35 2.23
N VAL A 243 -0.79 29.62 2.43
CA VAL A 243 -1.99 30.04 3.15
C VAL A 243 -3.03 30.48 2.10
N LYS A 244 -4.27 30.02 2.26
CA LYS A 244 -5.39 30.41 1.39
C LYS A 244 -6.61 30.75 2.22
N THR A 245 -7.34 31.78 1.80
CA THR A 245 -8.63 32.10 2.40
C THR A 245 -9.68 31.08 1.93
N VAL A 246 -10.23 30.32 2.87
CA VAL A 246 -11.27 29.32 2.65
C VAL A 246 -12.45 29.67 3.54
N ASN A 247 -13.63 29.86 2.95
CA ASN A 247 -14.87 30.19 3.68
C ASN A 247 -14.72 31.39 4.65
N GLY A 248 -13.96 32.42 4.25
CA GLY A 248 -13.75 33.65 5.04
C GLY A 248 -12.68 33.57 6.14
N ALA A 249 -11.95 32.46 6.25
CA ALA A 249 -10.82 32.31 7.18
C ALA A 249 -9.52 32.00 6.44
N ASP A 250 -8.41 32.55 6.90
CA ASP A 250 -7.09 32.18 6.39
C ASP A 250 -6.73 30.78 6.88
N CYS A 251 -6.34 29.90 5.95
CA CYS A 251 -6.08 28.49 6.24
C CYS A 251 -4.71 28.04 5.74
N TYR A 252 -4.01 27.27 6.57
CA TYR A 252 -2.86 26.48 6.17
C TYR A 252 -3.29 25.28 5.32
N MET A 253 -2.64 25.11 4.18
CA MET A 253 -2.94 24.01 3.26
C MET A 253 -2.05 22.80 3.55
N PHE A 254 -2.67 21.66 3.83
CA PHE A 254 -2.00 20.40 4.10
C PHE A 254 -2.38 19.32 3.10
N THR A 255 -1.47 18.35 2.93
CA THR A 255 -1.73 17.12 2.18
C THR A 255 -1.47 15.93 3.08
N CYS A 256 -2.43 15.00 3.14
CA CYS A 256 -2.32 13.74 3.87
C CYS A 256 -2.92 12.62 3.01
N SER A 257 -2.18 11.53 2.81
CA SER A 257 -2.67 10.30 2.15
C SER A 257 -3.46 10.53 0.84
N GLY A 258 -3.03 11.50 0.03
CA GLY A 258 -3.62 11.81 -1.28
C GLY A 258 -4.83 12.76 -1.24
N LYS A 259 -5.28 13.23 -0.07
CA LYS A 259 -6.30 14.27 0.09
C LYS A 259 -5.68 15.58 0.55
N GLN A 260 -6.33 16.68 0.17
CA GLN A 260 -5.95 18.03 0.59
C GLN A 260 -6.87 18.51 1.71
N TYR A 261 -6.28 19.26 2.63
CA TYR A 261 -6.95 19.81 3.79
C TYR A 261 -6.60 21.28 3.94
N ALA A 262 -7.53 22.05 4.48
CA ALA A 262 -7.31 23.43 4.88
C ALA A 262 -7.63 23.55 6.37
N VAL A 263 -6.69 24.04 7.16
CA VAL A 263 -6.86 24.26 8.60
C VAL A 263 -6.79 25.75 8.86
N ALA A 264 -7.83 26.33 9.47
CA ALA A 264 -7.82 27.75 9.81
C ALA A 264 -6.63 28.08 10.72
N VAL A 265 -5.96 29.21 10.45
CA VAL A 265 -4.82 29.71 11.24
C VAL A 265 -5.22 29.90 12.71
N LYS A 266 -6.47 30.28 12.95
CA LYS A 266 -7.09 30.45 14.28
C LYS A 266 -7.60 29.14 14.90
N LEU A 267 -7.31 27.99 14.29
CA LEU A 267 -7.75 26.64 14.71
C LEU A 267 -9.29 26.49 14.86
N SER A 268 -10.06 27.39 14.25
CA SER A 268 -11.51 27.45 14.36
C SER A 268 -12.23 26.45 13.46
N ALA A 269 -11.55 25.93 12.42
CA ALA A 269 -12.14 25.00 11.47
C ALA A 269 -11.09 24.17 10.74
N VAL A 270 -11.49 22.96 10.35
CA VAL A 270 -10.74 22.07 9.47
C VAL A 270 -11.63 21.68 8.30
N TYR A 271 -11.12 21.80 7.09
CA TYR A 271 -11.81 21.47 5.86
C TYR A 271 -11.07 20.36 5.12
N VAL A 272 -11.82 19.51 4.43
CA VAL A 272 -11.30 18.57 3.43
C VAL A 272 -11.73 19.00 2.05
N VAL A 273 -10.83 18.89 1.09
CA VAL A 273 -11.12 19.18 -0.32
C VAL A 273 -11.75 17.95 -0.96
N ASN A 274 -13.00 18.07 -1.38
CA ASN A 274 -13.72 17.06 -2.14
C ASN A 274 -14.14 17.67 -3.49
N ASN A 275 -13.64 17.12 -4.59
CA ASN A 275 -13.95 17.60 -5.95
C ASN A 275 -13.73 19.12 -6.18
N GLY A 276 -12.81 19.74 -5.43
CA GLY A 276 -12.51 21.17 -5.53
C GLY A 276 -13.28 22.06 -4.55
N GLU A 277 -14.26 21.51 -3.82
CA GLU A 277 -15.01 22.22 -2.77
C GLU A 277 -14.44 21.91 -1.38
N TYR A 278 -14.48 22.90 -0.49
CA TYR A 278 -14.02 22.78 0.89
C TYR A 278 -15.18 22.44 1.82
N THR A 279 -15.27 21.17 2.18
CA THR A 279 -16.30 20.69 3.12
C THR A 279 -15.75 20.71 4.55
N PRO A 280 -16.45 21.31 5.52
CA PRO A 280 -16.01 21.33 6.91
C PRO A 280 -16.05 19.93 7.51
N LEU A 281 -15.06 19.63 8.35
CA LEU A 281 -15.02 18.43 9.17
C LEU A 281 -15.44 18.77 10.59
N SER A 282 -16.28 17.94 11.18
CA SER A 282 -16.56 17.99 12.62
C SER A 282 -15.28 17.69 13.38
N PHE A 283 -14.85 18.58 14.26
CA PHE A 283 -13.82 18.29 15.24
C PHE A 283 -14.47 18.41 16.62
N ALA A 284 -14.21 17.44 17.50
CA ALA A 284 -14.65 17.52 18.88
C ALA A 284 -13.83 18.61 19.59
N ASN A 285 -14.44 19.32 20.54
CA ASN A 285 -13.75 20.33 21.35
C ASN A 285 -12.63 19.64 22.14
N THR A 286 -11.37 19.80 21.74
CA THR A 286 -10.25 19.08 22.34
C THR A 286 -9.49 19.99 23.31
N GLU A 287 -9.83 19.90 24.60
CA GLU A 287 -8.95 20.32 25.70
C GLU A 287 -7.64 19.50 25.75
N ILE A 288 -7.50 18.47 24.90
CA ILE A 288 -6.38 17.53 24.83
C ILE A 288 -5.16 18.10 24.07
N LEU A 289 -5.20 19.35 23.60
CA LEU A 289 -4.08 19.95 22.87
C LEU A 289 -2.96 20.55 23.75
N PHE A 290 -3.11 20.58 25.07
CA PHE A 290 -2.22 21.34 25.96
C PHE A 290 -1.51 20.55 27.08
N ASP A 291 -1.44 19.21 27.00
CA ASP A 291 -0.56 18.39 27.86
C ASP A 291 0.68 17.85 27.11
#